data_AF-A0AAV8XBE4-F1
#
_entry.id   AF-A0AAV8XBE4-F1
#
_cell.length_a   1.000
_cell.length_b   1.000
_cell.length_c   1.000
_cell.angle_alpha   90.00
_cell.angle_beta   90.00
_cell.angle_gamma   90.00
#
_symmetry.space_group_name_H-M   'P 1'
#
loop_
_entity.id
_entity.type
_entity.pdbx_description
1 polymer ?
#
loop_
_entity_poly.entity_id
_entity_poly.type
_entity_poly.pdbx_seq_one_letter_code
_entity_poly.pdbx_strand_id
1 'polypeptide(L)'
;MSKKQLDDGTMAEESSDVEETVLPLTYIIIQITSDVHENTLNWLIDKVRGRRRDGCGELVVMKQPFNPDDGYVLHLSASKIKFLEVAEEMELIKEDRNGQMREVTVAQLEEFLPSDMHVDDLLTMAERQNIVRHVLENIRALAEDDHIPGYPTFTLYEGQSIFQVCEQYGIVTKMFPLHDEEALKKLGRSWYMSPFKKQPLGK
;
A
#
# COMPACT_ATOMS: atom_id res chain seq x y z
N MET A 1 62.84 -33.77 2.90
CA MET A 1 62.32 -33.62 4.28
C MET A 1 61.71 -32.23 4.36
N SER A 2 60.40 -32.13 4.10
CA SER A 2 59.33 -31.96 5.10
C SER A 2 58.99 -30.49 5.41
N LYS A 3 57.88 -30.06 4.79
CA LYS A 3 56.81 -29.15 5.24
C LYS A 3 57.06 -28.20 6.42
N LYS A 4 56.76 -26.91 6.19
CA LYS A 4 55.83 -26.06 6.99
C LYS A 4 55.57 -24.77 6.19
N GLN A 5 54.46 -24.67 5.45
CA GLN A 5 53.10 -24.27 5.86
C GLN A 5 52.94 -22.73 5.76
N LEU A 6 52.25 -22.34 4.70
CA LEU A 6 51.80 -20.99 4.38
C LEU A 6 50.76 -20.55 5.40
N ASP A 7 50.85 -19.29 5.84
CA ASP A 7 49.79 -18.59 6.53
C ASP A 7 49.10 -17.70 5.49
N ASP A 8 47.94 -18.17 5.02
CA ASP A 8 47.07 -17.49 4.07
C ASP A 8 46.15 -16.58 4.89
N GLY A 9 46.54 -15.31 5.00
CA GLY A 9 45.72 -14.27 5.59
C GLY A 9 44.56 -13.94 4.65
N THR A 10 43.49 -14.73 4.73
CA THR A 10 42.20 -14.40 4.11
C THR A 10 41.66 -13.14 4.79
N MET A 11 41.82 -12.00 4.11
CA MET A 11 41.02 -10.81 4.39
C MET A 11 39.57 -11.16 4.07
N ALA A 12 38.78 -11.38 5.12
CA ALA A 12 37.33 -11.38 5.00
C ALA A 12 36.93 -9.98 4.53
N GLU A 13 36.61 -9.86 3.25
CA GLU A 13 35.77 -8.78 2.77
C GLU A 13 34.42 -8.92 3.48
N GLU A 14 34.26 -8.17 4.57
CA GLU A 14 32.95 -7.86 5.12
C GLU A 14 32.22 -7.08 4.02
N SER A 15 31.46 -7.81 3.19
CA SER A 15 30.41 -7.23 2.37
C SER A 15 29.40 -6.63 3.32
N SER A 16 29.58 -5.34 3.63
CA SER A 16 28.52 -4.52 4.16
C SER A 16 27.44 -4.48 3.09
N ASP A 17 26.47 -5.39 3.21
CA ASP A 17 25.13 -5.19 2.66
C ASP A 17 24.57 -3.95 3.34
N VAL A 18 24.94 -2.80 2.77
CA VAL A 18 24.22 -1.56 2.98
C VAL A 18 22.86 -1.84 2.36
N GLU A 19 21.91 -2.28 3.19
CA GLU A 19 20.49 -2.18 2.90
C GLU A 19 20.25 -0.70 2.60
N GLU A 20 20.33 -0.36 1.31
CA GLU A 20 19.86 0.89 0.78
C GLU A 20 18.45 1.04 1.37
N THR A 21 18.23 2.08 2.17
CA THR A 21 16.95 2.30 2.82
C THR A 21 15.95 2.69 1.74
N VAL A 22 15.48 1.70 0.99
CA VAL A 22 14.51 1.86 -0.09
C VAL A 22 13.22 2.24 0.60
N LEU A 23 12.80 3.49 0.38
CA LEU A 23 11.49 3.94 0.82
C LEU A 23 10.43 3.02 0.20
N PRO A 24 9.47 2.53 0.99
CA PRO A 24 8.45 1.63 0.49
C PRO A 24 7.66 2.30 -0.63
N LEU A 25 7.37 1.53 -1.69
CA LEU A 25 6.62 2.04 -2.84
C LEU A 25 5.29 2.62 -2.38
N THR A 26 4.94 3.80 -2.88
CA THR A 26 3.68 4.46 -2.56
C THR A 26 2.60 4.00 -3.52
N TYR A 27 1.46 3.58 -2.97
CA TYR A 27 0.31 3.13 -3.77
C TYR A 27 -0.79 4.18 -3.84
N ILE A 28 -1.11 4.82 -2.71
CA ILE A 28 -2.15 5.85 -2.61
C ILE A 28 -1.56 7.10 -1.96
N ILE A 29 -1.99 8.26 -2.48
CA ILE A 29 -1.76 9.56 -1.87
C ILE A 29 -3.07 10.06 -1.26
N ILE A 30 -2.96 10.62 -0.05
CA ILE A 30 -4.02 11.40 0.59
C ILE A 30 -3.56 12.85 0.71
N GLN A 31 -4.38 13.78 0.21
CA GLN A 31 -4.21 15.22 0.39
C GLN A 31 -5.18 15.71 1.46
N ILE A 32 -4.65 16.40 2.46
CA ILE A 32 -5.38 16.97 3.59
C ILE A 32 -5.24 18.49 3.51
N THR A 33 -6.32 19.19 3.83
CA THR A 33 -6.36 20.66 3.84
C THR A 33 -5.27 21.27 4.73
N SER A 34 -4.77 22.45 4.35
CA SER A 34 -3.76 23.19 5.12
C SER A 34 -4.29 23.73 6.44
N ASP A 35 -5.60 23.91 6.58
CA ASP A 35 -6.26 24.47 7.78
C ASP A 35 -6.67 23.40 8.81
N VAL A 36 -6.06 22.21 8.73
CA VAL A 36 -6.36 21.12 9.65
C VAL A 36 -5.65 21.34 10.99
N HIS A 37 -6.33 21.03 12.10
CA HIS A 37 -5.68 21.01 13.41
C HIS A 37 -4.61 19.91 13.45
N GLU A 38 -3.46 20.20 14.06
CA GLU A 38 -2.36 19.22 14.18
C GLU A 38 -2.78 17.95 14.93
N ASN A 39 -3.67 18.10 15.93
CA ASN A 39 -4.24 16.97 16.65
C ASN A 39 -5.04 16.03 15.74
N THR A 40 -5.83 16.57 14.80
CA THR A 40 -6.56 15.79 13.81
C THR A 40 -5.62 15.06 12.88
N LEU A 41 -4.56 15.74 12.42
CA LEU A 41 -3.58 15.17 11.49
C LEU A 41 -2.85 13.99 12.13
N ASN A 42 -2.35 14.15 13.37
CA ASN A 42 -1.67 13.08 14.08
C ASN A 42 -2.63 11.93 14.38
N TRP A 43 -3.85 12.21 14.82
CA TRP A 43 -4.88 11.19 15.05
C TRP A 43 -5.21 10.40 13.77
N LEU A 44 -5.34 11.06 12.60
CA LEU A 44 -5.54 10.37 11.33
C LEU A 44 -4.35 9.47 10.98
N ILE A 45 -3.12 9.96 11.17
CA ILE A 45 -1.91 9.16 10.94
C ILE A 45 -1.90 7.94 11.88
N ASP A 46 -2.29 8.12 13.14
CA ASP A 46 -2.36 7.04 14.13
C ASP A 46 -3.45 6.03 13.79
N LYS A 47 -4.62 6.46 13.29
CA LYS A 47 -5.68 5.54 12.80
C LYS A 47 -5.25 4.76 11.55
N VAL A 48 -4.44 5.35 10.68
CA VAL A 48 -3.94 4.64 9.50
C VAL A 48 -2.82 3.66 9.88
N ARG A 49 -1.92 4.03 10.81
CA ARG A 49 -0.80 3.18 11.28
C ARG A 49 -1.19 2.15 12.33
N GLY A 50 -2.25 2.42 13.09
CA GLY A 50 -2.67 1.62 14.22
C GLY A 50 -3.01 0.19 13.83
N ARG A 51 -3.08 -0.70 14.82
CA ARG A 51 -3.31 -2.13 14.56
C ARG A 51 -4.77 -2.38 14.18
N ARG A 52 -4.98 -3.38 13.32
CA ARG A 52 -6.32 -3.79 12.86
C ARG A 52 -7.30 -4.10 14.00
N ARG A 53 -6.82 -4.71 15.10
CA ARG A 53 -7.65 -5.04 16.28
C ARG A 53 -8.30 -3.81 16.94
N ASP A 54 -7.71 -2.63 16.74
CA ASP A 54 -8.13 -1.36 17.30
C ASP A 54 -8.93 -0.55 16.25
N GLY A 55 -9.51 -1.21 15.23
CA GLY A 55 -10.29 -0.57 14.16
C GLY A 55 -9.46 0.24 13.15
N CYS A 56 -8.13 0.10 13.19
CA CYS A 56 -7.18 0.88 12.42
C CYS A 56 -6.69 0.15 11.14
N GLY A 57 -5.97 0.87 10.27
CA GLY A 57 -5.58 0.38 8.94
C GLY A 57 -4.36 -0.54 8.90
N GLU A 58 -3.44 -0.44 9.86
CA GLU A 58 -2.13 -1.12 9.86
C GLU A 58 -1.36 -0.90 8.54
N LEU A 59 -1.42 0.33 8.03
CA LEU A 59 -0.73 0.76 6.83
C LEU A 59 0.54 1.54 7.18
N VAL A 60 1.48 1.56 6.24
CA VAL A 60 2.70 2.36 6.33
C VAL A 60 2.39 3.75 5.79
N VAL A 61 2.62 4.77 6.61
CA VAL A 61 2.36 6.18 6.24
C VAL A 61 3.67 6.95 6.24
N MET A 62 3.92 7.69 5.17
CA MET A 62 5.00 8.67 5.08
C MET A 62 4.40 10.06 4.86
N LYS A 63 4.77 11.02 5.69
CA LYS A 63 4.30 12.40 5.60
C LYS A 63 5.31 13.21 4.79
N GLN A 64 4.85 13.87 3.73
CA GLN A 64 5.65 14.81 2.97
C GLN A 64 5.83 16.13 3.77
N PRO A 65 6.93 16.88 3.54
CA PRO A 65 7.04 18.25 4.06
C PRO A 65 5.82 19.08 3.67
N PHE A 66 5.33 19.90 4.62
CA PHE A 66 4.17 20.75 4.42
C PHE A 66 4.40 21.70 3.24
N ASN A 67 3.43 21.78 2.34
CA ASN A 67 3.43 22.70 1.21
C ASN A 67 2.17 23.59 1.31
N PRO A 68 2.28 24.93 1.29
CA PRO A 68 1.12 25.81 1.32
C PRO A 68 0.14 25.59 0.16
N ASP A 69 0.63 25.18 -1.01
CA ASP A 69 -0.22 24.98 -2.20
C ASP A 69 -0.98 23.65 -2.18
N ASP A 70 -0.36 22.58 -1.66
CA ASP A 70 -0.91 21.22 -1.65
C ASP A 70 -1.44 20.76 -0.28
N GLY A 71 -1.23 21.57 0.77
CA GLY A 71 -1.52 21.22 2.15
C GLY A 71 -0.62 20.12 2.71
N TYR A 72 -1.22 19.17 3.43
CA TYR A 72 -0.52 17.99 3.93
C TYR A 72 -0.71 16.81 2.99
N VAL A 73 0.41 16.22 2.54
CA VAL A 73 0.39 15.06 1.64
C VAL A 73 0.91 13.84 2.40
N LEU A 74 0.10 12.78 2.43
CA LEU A 74 0.43 11.50 3.02
C LEU A 74 0.59 10.45 1.92
N HIS A 75 1.72 9.76 1.93
CA HIS A 75 2.04 8.64 1.06
C HIS A 75 1.75 7.35 1.81
N LEU A 76 0.93 6.50 1.21
CA LEU A 76 0.48 5.25 1.81
C LEU A 76 1.08 4.03 1.12
N SER A 77 1.58 3.13 1.96
CA SER A 77 2.10 1.83 1.59
C SER A 77 1.60 0.75 2.55
N ALA A 78 1.91 -0.51 2.28
CA ALA A 78 1.57 -1.63 3.14
C ALA A 78 2.66 -2.71 3.08
N SER A 79 2.73 -3.55 4.11
CA SER A 79 3.62 -4.71 4.12
C SER A 79 3.10 -5.80 3.18
N LYS A 80 4.00 -6.70 2.74
CA LYS A 80 3.64 -7.83 1.88
C LYS A 80 2.59 -8.73 2.54
N ILE A 81 2.76 -9.00 3.84
CA ILE A 81 1.83 -9.81 4.64
C ILE A 81 0.45 -9.14 4.64
N LYS A 82 0.40 -7.83 4.87
CA LYS A 82 -0.87 -7.08 4.89
C LYS A 82 -1.60 -7.16 3.56
N PHE A 83 -0.88 -7.09 2.44
CA PHE A 83 -1.47 -7.25 1.12
C PHE A 83 -2.12 -8.62 0.94
N LEU A 84 -1.47 -9.69 1.38
CA LEU A 84 -1.99 -11.05 1.24
C LEU A 84 -3.19 -11.29 2.15
N GLU A 85 -3.15 -10.82 3.40
CA GLU A 85 -4.27 -10.91 4.34
C GLU A 85 -5.53 -10.23 3.80
N VAL A 86 -5.38 -9.00 3.29
CA VAL A 86 -6.52 -8.24 2.76
C VAL A 86 -6.94 -8.78 1.39
N ALA A 87 -6.02 -9.33 0.59
CA ALA A 87 -6.38 -10.01 -0.66
C ALA A 87 -7.28 -11.24 -0.41
N GLU A 88 -6.99 -12.01 0.64
CA GLU A 88 -7.82 -13.13 1.08
C GLU A 88 -9.18 -12.65 1.60
N GLU A 89 -9.21 -11.60 2.43
CA GLU A 89 -10.46 -10.98 2.91
C GLU A 89 -11.35 -10.45 1.77
N MET A 90 -10.73 -9.91 0.72
CA MET A 90 -11.42 -9.43 -0.48
C MET A 90 -11.77 -10.55 -1.47
N GLU A 91 -11.46 -11.81 -1.16
CA GLU A 91 -11.72 -12.98 -2.00
C GLU A 91 -11.17 -12.80 -3.43
N LEU A 92 -9.95 -12.25 -3.55
CA LEU A 92 -9.33 -12.01 -4.85
C LEU A 92 -9.12 -13.33 -5.60
N ILE A 93 -9.60 -13.40 -6.84
CA ILE A 93 -9.50 -14.59 -7.67
C ILE A 93 -8.22 -14.54 -8.51
N LYS A 94 -7.39 -15.59 -8.43
CA LYS A 94 -6.18 -15.77 -9.23
C LYS A 94 -6.16 -17.13 -9.90
N GLU A 95 -5.32 -17.24 -10.93
CA GLU A 95 -5.05 -18.49 -11.60
C GLU A 95 -4.04 -19.32 -10.79
N ASP A 96 -4.43 -20.54 -10.44
CA ASP A 96 -3.55 -21.58 -9.87
C ASP A 96 -2.54 -22.06 -10.93
N ARG A 97 -1.43 -22.65 -10.51
CA ARG A 97 -0.51 -23.48 -11.31
C ARG A 97 -1.21 -24.49 -12.23
N ASN A 98 -2.40 -24.97 -11.88
CA ASN A 98 -3.22 -25.86 -12.73
C ASN A 98 -4.07 -25.12 -13.77
N GLY A 99 -3.99 -23.79 -13.86
CA GLY A 99 -4.79 -22.96 -14.77
C GLY A 99 -6.22 -22.71 -14.33
N GLN A 100 -6.54 -22.95 -13.05
CA GLN A 100 -7.90 -22.79 -12.51
C GLN A 100 -8.03 -21.46 -11.77
N MET A 101 -9.12 -20.74 -12.02
CA MET A 101 -9.45 -19.50 -11.30
C MET A 101 -10.03 -19.85 -9.93
N ARG A 102 -9.32 -19.49 -8.86
CA ARG A 102 -9.72 -19.74 -7.46
C ARG A 102 -9.40 -18.54 -6.57
N GLU A 103 -10.09 -18.43 -5.44
CA GLU A 103 -9.82 -17.42 -4.42
C GLU A 103 -8.42 -17.62 -3.82
N VAL A 104 -7.67 -16.53 -3.65
CA VAL A 104 -6.35 -16.56 -3.03
C VAL A 104 -6.51 -16.79 -1.54
N THR A 105 -5.81 -17.81 -1.04
CA THR A 105 -5.69 -18.09 0.39
C THR A 105 -4.22 -18.06 0.77
N VAL A 106 -3.87 -17.38 1.87
CA VAL A 106 -2.49 -17.28 2.36
C VAL A 106 -1.90 -18.68 2.63
N ALA A 107 -2.73 -19.62 3.10
CA ALA A 107 -2.32 -21.01 3.35
C ALA A 107 -1.94 -21.81 2.09
N GLN A 108 -2.46 -21.42 0.91
CA GLN A 108 -2.26 -22.10 -0.37
C GLN A 108 -1.47 -21.23 -1.36
N LEU A 109 -0.69 -20.27 -0.86
CA LEU A 109 0.04 -19.31 -1.69
C LEU A 109 0.94 -19.97 -2.74
N GLU A 110 1.55 -21.11 -2.40
CA GLU A 110 2.41 -21.90 -3.29
C GLU A 110 1.68 -22.41 -4.54
N GLU A 111 0.36 -22.61 -4.47
CA GLU A 111 -0.45 -23.04 -5.63
C GLU A 111 -0.60 -21.91 -6.66
N PHE A 112 -0.50 -20.65 -6.24
CA PHE A 112 -0.63 -19.47 -7.11
C PHE A 112 0.71 -18.94 -7.64
N LEU A 113 1.83 -19.52 -7.19
CA LEU A 113 3.19 -19.10 -7.56
C LEU A 113 3.85 -20.16 -8.45
N PRO A 114 3.83 -19.99 -9.78
CA PRO A 114 4.65 -20.82 -10.65
C PRO A 114 6.15 -20.63 -10.31
N SER A 115 6.97 -21.61 -10.67
CA SER A 115 8.37 -21.73 -10.22
C SER A 115 9.28 -20.53 -10.50
N ASP A 116 8.87 -19.64 -11.42
CA ASP A 116 9.62 -18.45 -11.82
C ASP A 116 9.03 -17.13 -11.26
N MET A 117 7.97 -17.19 -10.44
CA MET A 117 7.22 -16.03 -9.97
C MET A 117 7.49 -15.74 -8.50
N HIS A 118 7.84 -14.48 -8.18
CA HIS A 118 8.01 -14.06 -6.80
C HIS A 118 6.65 -13.67 -6.19
N VAL A 119 6.55 -13.72 -4.85
CA VAL A 119 5.36 -13.25 -4.11
C VAL A 119 5.01 -11.80 -4.47
N ASP A 120 6.03 -10.99 -4.77
CA ASP A 120 5.87 -9.60 -5.20
C ASP A 120 5.29 -9.44 -6.61
N ASP A 121 5.15 -10.50 -7.38
CA ASP A 121 4.52 -10.43 -8.71
C ASP A 121 3.06 -10.88 -8.67
N LEU A 122 2.61 -11.51 -7.57
CA LEU A 122 1.27 -12.08 -7.43
C LEU A 122 0.17 -11.02 -7.59
N LEU A 123 0.36 -9.90 -6.92
CA LEU A 123 -0.57 -8.78 -6.91
C LEU A 123 -0.06 -7.67 -7.82
N THR A 124 -0.88 -7.32 -8.81
CA THR A 124 -0.65 -6.19 -9.71
C THR A 124 -0.68 -4.87 -8.94
N MET A 125 -0.12 -3.80 -9.53
CA MET A 125 -0.20 -2.46 -8.93
C MET A 125 -1.63 -2.01 -8.68
N ALA A 126 -2.54 -2.29 -9.62
CA ALA A 126 -3.95 -1.94 -9.49
C ALA A 126 -4.61 -2.67 -8.31
N GLU A 127 -4.32 -3.96 -8.12
CA GLU A 127 -4.85 -4.73 -6.99
C GLU A 127 -4.29 -4.24 -5.66
N ARG A 128 -3.00 -3.92 -5.58
CA ARG A 128 -2.41 -3.32 -4.37
C ARG A 128 -3.04 -1.98 -4.03
N GLN A 129 -3.25 -1.12 -5.03
CA GLN A 129 -3.94 0.15 -4.84
C GLN A 129 -5.38 -0.06 -4.37
N ASN A 130 -6.08 -1.04 -4.94
CA ASN A 130 -7.43 -1.39 -4.52
C ASN A 130 -7.46 -1.89 -3.07
N ILE A 131 -6.50 -2.72 -2.67
CA ILE A 131 -6.33 -3.19 -1.30
C ILE A 131 -6.11 -2.03 -0.33
N VAL A 132 -5.16 -1.12 -0.62
CA VAL A 132 -4.91 0.04 0.26
C VAL A 132 -6.15 0.91 0.38
N ARG A 133 -6.87 1.14 -0.74
CA ARG A 133 -8.14 1.88 -0.74
C ARG A 133 -9.18 1.19 0.14
N HIS A 134 -9.36 -0.12 -0.04
CA HIS A 134 -10.31 -0.91 0.73
C HIS A 134 -10.03 -0.81 2.23
N VAL A 135 -8.76 -0.89 2.64
CA VAL A 135 -8.37 -0.73 4.04
C VAL A 135 -8.74 0.66 4.57
N LEU A 136 -8.43 1.73 3.85
CA LEU A 136 -8.74 3.11 4.25
C LEU A 136 -10.24 3.34 4.41
N GLU A 137 -11.03 2.86 3.44
CA GLU A 137 -12.48 2.95 3.47
C GLU A 137 -13.09 2.19 4.65
N ASN A 138 -12.42 1.13 5.11
CA ASN A 138 -12.82 0.29 6.23
C ASN A 138 -12.26 0.71 7.60
N ILE A 139 -11.49 1.79 7.70
CA ILE A 139 -11.13 2.36 9.01
C ILE A 139 -12.41 2.92 9.65
N ARG A 140 -12.86 2.27 10.73
CA ARG A 140 -14.12 2.59 11.42
C ARG A 140 -13.87 3.36 12.71
N ALA A 141 -14.79 4.27 13.03
CA ALA A 141 -14.85 4.90 14.33
C ALA A 141 -15.26 3.87 15.40
N LEU A 142 -14.54 3.86 16.52
CA LEU A 142 -14.90 3.06 17.70
C LEU A 142 -15.81 3.87 18.63
N ALA A 143 -16.36 3.22 19.66
CA ALA A 143 -17.18 3.87 20.68
C ALA A 143 -16.45 4.99 21.46
N GLU A 144 -15.12 5.03 21.39
CA GLU A 144 -14.30 6.09 22.00
C GLU A 144 -14.14 7.32 21.08
N ASP A 145 -14.42 7.17 19.78
CA ASP A 145 -14.27 8.21 18.78
C ASP A 145 -15.61 8.94 18.54
N ASP A 146 -16.08 9.74 19.50
CA ASP A 146 -17.36 10.47 19.38
C ASP A 146 -17.34 11.58 18.32
N HIS A 147 -16.16 12.18 18.08
CA HIS A 147 -15.97 13.29 17.17
C HIS A 147 -14.53 13.32 16.65
N ILE A 148 -14.34 14.01 15.53
CA ILE A 148 -12.98 14.25 15.01
C ILE A 148 -12.23 15.18 15.97
N PRO A 149 -11.05 14.79 16.49
CA PRO A 149 -10.28 15.64 17.39
C PRO A 149 -10.01 17.01 16.77
N GLY A 150 -10.27 18.09 17.51
CA GLY A 150 -10.16 19.47 16.99
C GLY A 150 -11.41 20.02 16.31
N TYR A 151 -12.40 19.17 16.00
CA TYR A 151 -13.68 19.57 15.42
C TYR A 151 -14.86 18.95 16.19
N PRO A 152 -15.28 19.56 17.31
CA PRO A 152 -16.39 19.04 18.13
C PRO A 152 -17.73 18.95 17.38
N THR A 153 -17.87 19.71 16.31
CA THR A 153 -19.05 19.71 15.44
C THR A 153 -19.09 18.52 14.47
N PHE A 154 -17.95 17.86 14.24
CA PHE A 154 -17.84 16.74 13.31
C PHE A 154 -18.02 15.43 14.09
N THR A 155 -19.28 15.08 14.33
CA THR A 155 -19.65 13.88 15.08
C THR A 155 -19.37 12.63 14.27
N LEU A 156 -18.86 11.60 14.95
CA LEU A 156 -18.64 10.26 14.42
C LEU A 156 -19.57 9.30 15.16
N TYR A 157 -20.13 8.34 14.43
CA TYR A 157 -20.89 7.24 15.00
C TYR A 157 -20.07 5.97 14.98
N GLU A 158 -20.24 5.12 15.99
CA GLU A 158 -19.59 3.80 16.04
C GLU A 158 -19.86 3.03 14.74
N GLY A 159 -18.81 2.49 14.13
CA GLY A 159 -18.87 1.76 12.86
C GLY A 159 -18.88 2.63 11.60
N GLN A 160 -18.92 3.96 11.71
CA GLN A 160 -18.85 4.86 10.56
C GLN A 160 -17.43 4.92 9.98
N SER A 161 -17.30 5.05 8.65
CA SER A 161 -16.00 5.26 8.00
C SER A 161 -15.43 6.62 8.39
N ILE A 162 -14.25 6.65 9.01
CA ILE A 162 -13.58 7.89 9.39
C ILE A 162 -13.23 8.71 8.14
N PHE A 163 -12.68 8.06 7.11
CA PHE A 163 -12.25 8.74 5.89
C PHE A 163 -13.41 9.35 5.10
N GLN A 164 -14.56 8.68 5.02
CA GLN A 164 -15.75 9.25 4.36
C GLN A 164 -16.23 10.52 5.08
N VAL A 165 -16.19 10.53 6.41
CA VAL A 165 -16.58 11.71 7.20
C VAL A 165 -15.57 12.84 7.02
N CYS A 166 -14.27 12.53 7.01
CA CYS A 166 -13.23 13.51 6.73
C CYS A 166 -13.34 14.11 5.31
N GLU A 167 -13.72 13.32 4.31
CA GLU A 167 -13.99 13.82 2.96
C GLU A 167 -15.25 14.70 2.93
N GLN A 168 -16.32 14.29 3.60
CA GLN A 168 -17.57 15.05 3.69
C GLN A 168 -17.37 16.43 4.31
N TYR A 169 -16.54 16.53 5.35
CA TYR A 169 -16.21 17.80 6.01
C TYR A 169 -15.03 18.54 5.38
N GLY A 170 -14.45 18.02 4.29
CA GLY A 170 -13.36 18.68 3.56
C GLY A 170 -12.00 18.68 4.27
N ILE A 171 -11.82 17.84 5.30
CA ILE A 171 -10.51 17.61 5.93
C ILE A 171 -9.60 16.88 4.94
N VAL A 172 -10.10 15.77 4.39
CA VAL A 172 -9.44 15.05 3.29
C VAL A 172 -9.96 15.65 1.98
N THR A 173 -9.08 16.29 1.23
CA THR A 173 -9.44 16.96 -0.02
C THR A 173 -9.46 15.99 -1.19
N LYS A 174 -8.47 15.09 -1.27
CA LYS A 174 -8.36 14.10 -2.34
C LYS A 174 -7.68 12.83 -1.86
N MET A 175 -8.12 11.71 -2.40
CA MET A 175 -7.47 10.41 -2.28
C MET A 175 -7.33 9.79 -3.68
N PHE A 176 -6.11 9.51 -4.12
CA PHE A 176 -5.87 8.97 -5.47
C PHE A 176 -4.67 8.02 -5.53
N PRO A 177 -4.72 7.01 -6.41
CA PRO A 177 -3.59 6.10 -6.62
C PRO A 177 -2.47 6.79 -7.42
N LEU A 178 -1.24 6.35 -7.21
CA LEU A 178 -0.11 6.75 -8.05
C LEU A 178 -0.02 5.94 -9.33
N HIS A 179 0.36 6.59 -10.42
CA HIS A 179 0.51 5.93 -11.70
C HIS A 179 1.91 5.34 -11.87
N ASP A 180 1.96 4.12 -12.43
CA ASP A 180 3.19 3.58 -13.01
C ASP A 180 3.34 4.13 -14.43
N GLU A 181 4.21 5.14 -14.58
CA GLU A 181 4.47 5.78 -15.86
C GLU A 181 4.99 4.80 -16.93
N GLU A 182 5.80 3.81 -16.53
CA GLU A 182 6.40 2.89 -17.48
C GLU A 182 5.35 1.92 -18.03
N ALA A 183 4.51 1.37 -17.14
CA ALA A 183 3.37 0.55 -17.53
C ALA A 183 2.40 1.33 -18.43
N LEU A 184 2.10 2.59 -18.10
CA LEU A 184 1.23 3.44 -18.93
C LEU A 184 1.82 3.70 -20.32
N LYS A 185 3.13 3.96 -20.42
CA LYS A 185 3.83 4.14 -21.71
C LYS A 185 3.77 2.86 -22.54
N LYS A 186 3.98 1.69 -21.93
CA LYS A 186 3.86 0.37 -22.60
C LYS A 186 2.44 0.11 -23.09
N LEU A 187 1.43 0.38 -22.25
CA LEU A 187 0.03 0.22 -22.61
C LEU A 187 -0.33 1.13 -23.78
N GLY A 188 0.03 2.42 -23.72
CA GLY A 188 -0.28 3.40 -24.77
C GLY A 188 0.29 3.02 -26.14
N ARG A 189 1.53 2.51 -26.18
CA ARG A 189 2.14 1.96 -27.41
C ARG A 189 1.35 0.77 -27.98
N SER A 190 0.83 -0.10 -27.10
CA SER A 190 0.08 -1.28 -27.54
C SER A 190 -1.37 -0.98 -27.92
N TRP A 191 -1.96 0.08 -27.37
CA TRP A 191 -3.38 0.39 -27.51
C TRP A 191 -3.66 1.36 -28.66
N TYR A 192 -3.29 2.64 -28.52
CA TYR A 192 -3.68 3.67 -29.51
C TYR A 192 -2.62 3.92 -30.60
N MET A 193 -1.37 3.48 -30.40
CA MET A 193 -0.35 3.52 -31.46
C MET A 193 -0.41 2.30 -32.40
N SER A 194 -1.40 1.41 -32.23
CA SER A 194 -1.59 0.20 -33.02
C SER A 194 -3.01 0.14 -33.61
N PRO A 195 -3.34 0.97 -34.63
CA PRO A 195 -4.71 1.19 -35.11
C PRO A 195 -5.42 -0.04 -35.71
N PHE A 196 -4.68 -1.12 -36.02
CA PHE A 196 -5.21 -2.36 -36.58
C PHE A 196 -5.15 -3.56 -35.63
N LYS A 197 -4.74 -3.36 -34.37
CA LYS A 197 -4.73 -4.42 -33.35
C LYS A 197 -6.04 -4.40 -32.56
N LYS A 198 -6.45 -5.57 -32.08
CA LYS A 198 -7.56 -5.67 -31.11
C LYS A 198 -7.19 -4.91 -29.84
N GLN A 199 -8.19 -4.32 -29.20
CA GLN A 199 -8.00 -3.59 -27.95
C GLN A 199 -7.43 -4.52 -26.86
N PRO A 200 -6.35 -4.12 -26.15
CA PRO A 200 -5.73 -4.93 -25.12
C PRO A 200 -6.49 -4.82 -23.78
N LEU A 201 -7.70 -5.38 -23.70
CA LEU A 201 -8.57 -5.27 -22.52
C LEU A 201 -8.12 -6.09 -21.30
N GLY A 202 -7.25 -7.08 -21.49
CA GLY A 202 -6.73 -7.94 -20.42
C GLY A 202 -5.32 -7.56 -19.97
N LYS A 203 -4.90 -6.31 -20.19
CA LYS A 203 -3.59 -5.77 -19.81
C LYS A 203 -3.71 -4.72 -18.72
#